data_AF-A0A538DFM2-F1
#
_entry.id   AF-A0A538DFM2-F1
#
_cell.length_a   1.000
_cell.length_b   1.000
_cell.length_c   1.000
_cell.angle_alpha   90.00
_cell.angle_beta   90.00
_cell.angle_gamma   90.00
#
_symmetry.space_group_name_H-M   'P 1'
#
loop_
_entity.id
_entity.type
_entity.pdbx_description
1 polymer ?
#
loop_
_entity_poly.entity_id
_entity_poly.type
_entity_poly.pdbx_seq_one_letter_code
_entity_poly.pdbx_strand_id
1 'polypeptide(L)'
;MQRLLRQAVALAAVGLLFALAAGTSQAATPAPKLLAMYQPVLHFDPLERFRPASVVHRRRVAQDGDHTVLQYWLFYYDDVYSYAYPPSDFIWQAHEGDWEVVNVVLDEDEQPVSAAYSQHCLGQTRDWANTPKVGDTHPVAYVARITCELLHPRHASNQPGVRPAGCARDPQRPGASSAGRHVLEGPVIGPAGVDGPTTPIHMIGDDTPWVDFDGFWGELQYFHGPAPINTVPFGTSPVGPAQHQVWIHPLSTIGTWPAS
;
A
#
# COMPACT_ATOMS: atom_id res chain seq x y z
N MET A 1 -66.04 58.29 -5.66
CA MET A 1 -65.65 56.92 -5.26
C MET A 1 -65.09 56.16 -6.47
N GLN A 2 -64.03 56.70 -7.06
CA GLN A 2 -63.26 56.12 -8.16
C GLN A 2 -61.87 55.83 -7.61
N ARG A 3 -61.53 54.55 -7.41
CA ARG A 3 -60.17 53.95 -7.34
C ARG A 3 -60.26 52.50 -6.82
N LEU A 4 -61.22 51.77 -7.38
CA LEU A 4 -61.29 50.32 -7.33
C LEU A 4 -60.49 49.76 -8.52
N LEU A 5 -59.77 48.64 -8.32
CA LEU A 5 -59.41 47.64 -9.35
C LEU A 5 -58.20 47.83 -10.29
N ARG A 6 -57.02 48.33 -9.85
CA ARG A 6 -55.79 48.23 -10.72
C ARG A 6 -54.46 47.80 -10.07
N GLN A 7 -54.41 47.30 -8.83
CA GLN A 7 -53.12 46.95 -8.20
C GLN A 7 -53.10 45.61 -7.45
N ALA A 8 -53.83 44.60 -7.92
CA ALA A 8 -53.91 43.30 -7.25
C ALA A 8 -53.45 42.07 -8.08
N VAL A 9 -52.69 42.26 -9.18
CA VAL A 9 -52.17 41.13 -9.99
C VAL A 9 -50.66 41.22 -10.28
N ALA A 10 -49.97 42.27 -9.85
CA ALA A 10 -48.53 42.41 -10.02
C ALA A 10 -47.79 42.33 -8.67
N LEU A 11 -48.05 41.26 -7.90
CA LEU A 11 -47.27 40.86 -6.72
C LEU A 11 -47.66 39.43 -6.33
N ALA A 12 -47.71 38.52 -7.32
CA ALA A 12 -47.44 37.12 -7.06
C ALA A 12 -45.93 37.03 -6.83
N ALA A 13 -45.55 37.23 -5.57
CA ALA A 13 -44.22 37.06 -5.05
C ALA A 13 -43.59 35.79 -5.64
N VAL A 14 -42.46 35.93 -6.34
CA VAL A 14 -41.08 35.51 -6.00
C VAL A 14 -40.87 34.35 -5.00
N GLY A 15 -41.92 33.66 -4.55
CA GLY A 15 -41.88 32.53 -3.64
C GLY A 15 -42.14 31.23 -4.38
N LEU A 16 -41.16 30.75 -5.13
CA LEU A 16 -40.93 29.31 -5.31
C LEU A 16 -39.47 29.05 -5.76
N LEU A 17 -38.54 29.68 -5.05
CA LEU A 17 -37.22 29.12 -4.85
C LEU A 17 -37.37 28.10 -3.71
N PHE A 18 -37.16 26.83 -4.04
CA PHE A 18 -36.53 25.77 -3.23
C PHE A 18 -37.18 24.40 -3.40
N ALA A 19 -36.25 23.44 -3.53
CA ALA A 19 -36.34 22.00 -3.32
C ALA A 19 -36.61 21.13 -4.55
N LEU A 20 -35.76 20.09 -4.64
CA LEU A 20 -35.68 18.96 -5.59
C LEU A 20 -34.66 19.25 -6.72
N ALA A 21 -33.38 18.85 -6.64
CA ALA A 21 -32.78 17.73 -5.93
C ALA A 21 -31.45 18.15 -5.29
N ALA A 22 -31.41 18.12 -3.96
CA ALA A 22 -30.14 17.87 -3.29
C ALA A 22 -29.80 16.41 -3.59
N GLY A 23 -28.78 16.19 -4.41
CA GLY A 23 -28.01 14.94 -4.29
C GLY A 23 -27.64 14.84 -2.82
N THR A 24 -28.00 13.72 -2.20
CA THR A 24 -27.58 13.42 -0.84
C THR A 24 -26.05 13.38 -0.85
N SER A 25 -25.40 14.47 -0.47
CA SER A 25 -24.00 14.42 -0.10
C SER A 25 -23.94 13.53 1.14
N GLN A 26 -23.64 12.26 0.93
CA GLN A 26 -23.30 11.37 2.03
C GLN A 26 -22.11 12.04 2.71
N ALA A 27 -22.25 12.37 4.00
CA ALA A 27 -21.18 13.06 4.70
C ALA A 27 -19.95 12.16 4.66
N ALA A 28 -18.86 12.65 4.06
CA ALA A 28 -17.61 11.92 3.95
C ALA A 28 -17.19 11.37 5.32
N THR A 29 -16.89 10.08 5.37
CA THR A 29 -16.37 9.41 6.55
C THR A 29 -15.03 10.02 6.92
N PRO A 30 -14.79 10.37 8.20
CA PRO A 30 -13.50 10.94 8.59
C PRO A 30 -12.33 10.02 8.22
N ALA A 31 -11.27 10.59 7.65
CA ALA A 31 -10.06 9.88 7.24
C ALA A 31 -9.55 8.86 8.29
N PRO A 32 -9.44 9.19 9.59
CA PRO A 32 -9.01 8.21 10.61
C PRO A 32 -9.90 6.97 10.72
N LYS A 33 -11.20 7.12 10.48
CA LYS A 33 -12.17 6.02 10.53
C LYS A 33 -12.03 5.11 9.31
N LEU A 34 -11.92 5.66 8.10
CA LEU A 34 -11.67 4.88 6.88
C LEU A 34 -10.37 4.08 7.00
N LEU A 35 -9.33 4.76 7.46
CA LEU A 35 -8.04 4.18 7.71
C LEU A 35 -8.12 2.99 8.69
N ALA A 36 -8.87 3.11 9.79
CA ALA A 36 -9.05 2.03 10.75
C ALA A 36 -9.87 0.87 10.17
N MET A 37 -10.94 1.20 9.43
CA MET A 37 -11.82 0.23 8.77
C MET A 37 -11.05 -0.66 7.79
N TYR A 38 -10.17 -0.07 6.98
CA TYR A 38 -9.43 -0.78 5.93
C TYR A 38 -7.99 -1.14 6.32
N GLN A 39 -7.67 -1.20 7.62
CA GLN A 39 -6.32 -1.60 8.08
C GLN A 39 -5.94 -2.97 7.53
N PRO A 40 -4.75 -3.15 6.93
CA PRO A 40 -4.32 -4.44 6.44
C PRO A 40 -4.02 -5.42 7.58
N VAL A 41 -4.18 -6.70 7.27
CA VAL A 41 -3.69 -7.83 8.06
C VAL A 41 -2.42 -8.35 7.40
N LEU A 42 -1.32 -8.44 8.14
CA LEU A 42 -0.08 -9.00 7.62
C LEU A 42 0.01 -10.48 7.98
N HIS A 43 0.14 -11.33 6.97
CA HIS A 43 0.32 -12.77 7.14
C HIS A 43 1.75 -13.15 6.75
N PHE A 44 2.54 -13.56 7.73
CA PHE A 44 3.96 -13.84 7.52
C PHE A 44 4.19 -15.29 7.10
N ASP A 45 5.14 -15.51 6.19
CA ASP A 45 5.75 -16.82 6.01
C ASP A 45 6.36 -17.29 7.35
N PRO A 46 6.23 -18.59 7.74
CA PRO A 46 6.76 -19.09 9.00
C PRO A 46 8.27 -18.92 9.17
N LEU A 47 9.02 -18.82 8.08
CA LEU A 47 10.46 -18.57 8.10
C LEU A 47 10.79 -17.09 8.21
N GLU A 48 9.82 -16.19 8.06
CA GLU A 48 10.00 -14.75 8.21
C GLU A 48 10.36 -14.42 9.66
N ARG A 49 11.51 -13.78 9.84
CA ARG A 49 12.09 -13.45 11.14
C ARG A 49 11.93 -11.97 11.47
N PHE A 50 11.82 -11.12 10.46
CA PHE A 50 11.65 -9.70 10.65
C PHE A 50 10.17 -9.37 10.76
N ARG A 51 9.86 -8.42 11.62
CA ARG A 51 8.52 -7.88 11.78
C ARG A 51 8.63 -6.39 11.58
N PRO A 52 7.62 -5.74 10.98
CA PRO A 52 7.64 -4.31 10.85
C PRO A 52 7.72 -3.71 12.25
N ALA A 53 8.60 -2.73 12.43
CA ALA A 53 8.71 -2.01 13.68
C ALA A 53 7.37 -1.37 14.01
N SER A 54 6.96 -1.46 15.28
CA SER A 54 5.67 -1.00 15.79
C SER A 54 5.37 0.48 15.49
N VAL A 55 6.41 1.26 15.17
CA VAL A 55 6.43 2.71 15.04
C VAL A 55 5.89 3.19 13.69
N VAL A 56 5.77 2.31 12.68
CA VAL A 56 5.37 2.77 11.34
C VAL A 56 4.39 1.82 10.67
N HIS A 57 3.12 1.92 11.06
CA HIS A 57 1.98 1.72 10.16
C HIS A 57 1.39 3.09 9.94
N ARG A 58 1.80 3.71 8.84
CA ARG A 58 1.54 5.12 8.66
C ARG A 58 0.62 5.42 7.52
N ARG A 59 -0.28 6.35 7.81
CA ARG A 59 -1.50 6.51 7.06
C ARG A 59 -1.62 7.88 6.43
N ARG A 60 -1.74 7.88 5.11
CA ARG A 60 -2.03 9.06 4.29
C ARG A 60 -3.32 8.83 3.53
N VAL A 61 -4.11 9.88 3.44
CA VAL A 61 -5.24 9.98 2.53
C VAL A 61 -4.78 10.85 1.38
N ALA A 62 -4.65 10.27 0.20
CA ALA A 62 -4.39 11.01 -1.03
C ALA A 62 -5.71 11.17 -1.78
N GLN A 63 -6.04 12.39 -2.17
CA GLN A 63 -7.12 12.65 -3.13
C GLN A 63 -6.48 12.79 -4.50
N ASP A 64 -6.91 11.97 -5.46
CA ASP A 64 -6.41 11.99 -6.83
C ASP A 64 -7.59 11.74 -7.78
N GLY A 65 -8.13 12.83 -8.34
CA GLY A 65 -9.43 12.82 -9.01
C GLY A 65 -10.58 12.49 -8.05
N ASP A 66 -11.49 11.63 -8.50
CA ASP A 66 -12.67 11.18 -7.73
C ASP A 66 -12.36 9.98 -6.83
N HIS A 67 -11.08 9.74 -6.52
CA HIS A 67 -10.65 8.60 -5.71
C HIS A 67 -9.87 9.04 -4.48
N THR A 68 -10.09 8.30 -3.41
CA THR A 68 -9.32 8.40 -2.18
C THR A 68 -8.36 7.21 -2.06
N VAL A 69 -7.06 7.45 -1.89
CA VAL A 69 -6.08 6.38 -1.62
C VAL A 69 -5.68 6.39 -0.15
N LEU A 70 -5.95 5.29 0.52
CA LEU A 70 -5.49 5.00 1.87
C LEU A 70 -4.14 4.27 1.79
N GLN A 71 -3.06 4.93 2.19
CA GLN A 71 -1.71 4.33 2.14
C GLN A 71 -1.32 3.83 3.53
N TYR A 72 -0.75 2.63 3.64
CA TYR A 72 -0.30 2.01 4.89
C TYR A 72 1.17 1.65 4.75
N TRP A 73 2.03 2.54 5.21
CA TRP A 73 3.48 2.39 5.14
C TRP A 73 4.02 1.60 6.32
N LEU A 74 4.82 0.59 6.03
CA LEU A 74 5.42 -0.38 6.94
C LEU A 74 6.93 -0.18 6.94
N PHE A 75 7.54 -0.06 8.12
CA PHE A 75 9.00 0.02 8.25
C PHE A 75 9.59 -1.26 8.81
N TYR A 76 10.57 -1.83 8.13
CA TYR A 76 11.43 -2.90 8.64
C TYR A 76 12.79 -2.32 9.00
N TYR A 77 13.33 -2.70 10.16
CA TYR A 77 14.67 -2.23 10.55
C TYR A 77 15.78 -2.93 9.76
N ASP A 78 15.58 -4.21 9.45
CA ASP A 78 16.44 -5.00 8.58
C ASP A 78 15.55 -5.70 7.56
N ASP A 79 16.03 -5.81 6.34
CA ASP A 79 15.47 -6.65 5.30
C ASP A 79 16.54 -7.58 4.72
N VAL A 80 16.16 -8.84 4.53
CA VAL A 80 17.01 -9.88 3.95
C VAL A 80 16.21 -10.68 2.93
N TYR A 81 16.57 -10.47 1.67
CA TYR A 81 16.01 -11.12 0.51
C TYR A 81 16.85 -12.31 0.06
N SER A 82 16.26 -13.49 -0.09
CA SER A 82 16.92 -14.66 -0.70
C SER A 82 16.31 -14.98 -2.06
N TYR A 83 17.15 -15.19 -3.07
CA TYR A 83 16.70 -15.60 -4.42
C TYR A 83 16.25 -17.07 -4.49
N ALA A 84 16.28 -17.81 -3.38
CA ALA A 84 15.92 -19.23 -3.30
C ALA A 84 14.92 -19.48 -2.16
N TYR A 85 14.06 -20.50 -2.34
CA TYR A 85 13.19 -21.02 -1.28
C TYR A 85 13.34 -22.53 -1.10
N PRO A 86 13.48 -23.04 0.14
CA PRO A 86 13.72 -22.26 1.36
C PRO A 86 15.02 -21.41 1.26
N PRO A 87 15.14 -20.34 2.06
CA PRO A 87 16.29 -19.43 1.99
C PRO A 87 17.63 -20.18 2.06
N SER A 88 18.59 -19.75 1.24
CA SER A 88 19.93 -20.33 1.20
C SER A 88 21.01 -19.25 1.10
N ASP A 89 22.24 -19.63 1.44
CA ASP A 89 23.41 -18.77 1.30
C ASP A 89 23.91 -18.66 -0.16
N PHE A 90 23.12 -19.10 -1.15
CA PHE A 90 23.60 -19.13 -2.53
C PHE A 90 23.62 -17.73 -3.17
N ILE A 91 22.49 -17.02 -3.13
CA ILE A 91 22.38 -15.63 -3.57
C ILE A 91 21.35 -14.94 -2.67
N TRP A 92 21.74 -13.84 -2.04
CA TRP A 92 20.88 -13.04 -1.19
C TRP A 92 21.28 -11.56 -1.21
N GLN A 93 20.36 -10.69 -0.84
CA GLN A 93 20.58 -9.28 -0.59
C GLN A 93 20.11 -8.95 0.82
N ALA A 94 20.77 -8.00 1.48
CA ALA A 94 20.33 -7.51 2.78
C ALA A 94 20.57 -6.01 2.87
N HIS A 95 19.68 -5.27 3.54
CA HIS A 95 19.91 -3.89 3.91
C HIS A 95 19.27 -3.55 5.25
N GLU A 96 19.86 -2.55 5.90
CA GLU A 96 19.22 -1.82 6.98
C GLU A 96 18.13 -0.92 6.40
N GLY A 97 16.97 -0.90 7.06
CA GLY A 97 15.79 -0.15 6.67
C GLY A 97 15.09 -0.72 5.47
N ASP A 98 13.77 -0.84 5.55
CA ASP A 98 12.96 -1.04 4.36
C ASP A 98 11.56 -0.46 4.53
N TRP A 99 11.01 0.04 3.43
CA TRP A 99 9.72 0.71 3.37
C TRP A 99 8.79 -0.01 2.42
N GLU A 100 7.72 -0.55 2.98
CA GLU A 100 6.69 -1.27 2.23
C GLU A 100 5.36 -0.55 2.34
N VAL A 101 4.48 -0.71 1.36
CA VAL A 101 3.18 -0.04 1.35
C VAL A 101 2.05 -0.94 0.87
N VAL A 102 0.98 -1.00 1.67
CA VAL A 102 -0.35 -1.43 1.21
C VAL A 102 -1.16 -0.18 0.89
N ASN A 103 -1.87 -0.17 -0.23
CA ASN A 103 -2.80 0.89 -0.60
C ASN A 103 -4.20 0.31 -0.74
N VAL A 104 -5.21 1.03 -0.27
CA VAL A 104 -6.62 0.76 -0.57
C VAL A 104 -7.17 1.97 -1.33
N VAL A 105 -7.68 1.74 -2.53
CA VAL A 105 -8.27 2.78 -3.36
C VAL A 105 -9.79 2.74 -3.14
N LEU A 106 -10.35 3.89 -2.79
CA LEU A 106 -11.78 4.12 -2.65
C LEU A 106 -12.28 5.01 -3.81
N ASP A 107 -13.52 4.79 -4.23
CA ASP A 107 -14.24 5.69 -5.13
C ASP A 107 -14.80 6.94 -4.41
N GLU A 108 -15.61 7.71 -5.12
CA GLU A 108 -16.25 8.94 -4.64
C GLU A 108 -17.22 8.71 -3.47
N ASP A 109 -17.77 7.50 -3.35
CA ASP A 109 -18.69 7.08 -2.29
C ASP A 109 -17.95 6.41 -1.12
N GLU A 110 -16.62 6.52 -1.11
CA GLU A 110 -15.71 5.91 -0.14
C GLU A 110 -15.81 4.37 -0.12
N GLN A 111 -16.28 3.78 -1.22
CA GLN A 111 -16.33 2.33 -1.39
C GLN A 111 -15.00 1.83 -1.97
N PRO A 112 -14.43 0.76 -1.42
CA PRO A 112 -13.15 0.25 -1.87
C PRO A 112 -13.29 -0.43 -3.23
N VAL A 113 -12.50 0.03 -4.20
CA VAL A 113 -12.49 -0.48 -5.58
C VAL A 113 -11.30 -1.38 -5.86
N SER A 114 -10.15 -1.13 -5.21
CA SER A 114 -8.97 -1.98 -5.35
C SER A 114 -8.05 -1.93 -4.12
N ALA A 115 -7.20 -2.95 -4.00
CA ALA A 115 -6.05 -2.94 -3.11
C ALA A 115 -4.77 -3.06 -3.94
N ALA A 116 -3.70 -2.42 -3.48
CA ALA A 116 -2.40 -2.48 -4.14
C ALA A 116 -1.28 -2.69 -3.12
N TYR A 117 -0.26 -3.42 -3.53
CA TYR A 117 0.74 -4.01 -2.66
C TYR A 117 2.12 -3.76 -3.24
N SER A 118 3.04 -3.16 -2.48
CA SER A 118 4.43 -3.00 -2.93
C SER A 118 5.14 -4.34 -3.09
N GLN A 119 6.06 -4.37 -4.05
CA GLN A 119 6.81 -5.55 -4.47
C GLN A 119 8.24 -5.18 -4.87
N HIS A 120 9.15 -4.90 -3.91
CA HIS A 120 10.49 -4.32 -4.13
C HIS A 120 10.44 -3.15 -5.13
N CYS A 121 10.74 -3.49 -6.37
CA CYS A 121 11.00 -2.64 -7.52
C CYS A 121 9.71 -2.44 -8.38
N LEU A 122 8.61 -3.02 -7.92
CA LEU A 122 7.30 -3.16 -8.55
C LEU A 122 6.20 -3.00 -7.50
N GLY A 123 4.98 -3.30 -7.90
CA GLY A 123 3.88 -3.63 -7.02
C GLY A 123 2.85 -4.47 -7.76
N GLN A 124 1.74 -4.77 -7.11
CA GLN A 124 0.64 -5.51 -7.70
C GLN A 124 -0.69 -4.90 -7.26
N THR A 125 -1.67 -4.90 -8.17
CA THR A 125 -3.03 -4.45 -7.89
C THR A 125 -4.01 -5.62 -7.92
N ARG A 126 -5.14 -5.42 -7.24
CA ARG A 126 -6.24 -6.37 -7.21
C ARG A 126 -7.55 -5.66 -7.02
N ASP A 127 -8.54 -6.02 -7.82
CA ASP A 127 -9.92 -5.56 -7.63
C ASP A 127 -10.39 -5.92 -6.21
N TRP A 128 -11.06 -4.99 -5.54
CA TRP A 128 -11.45 -5.19 -4.15
C TRP A 128 -12.32 -6.43 -3.96
N ALA A 129 -13.22 -6.72 -4.90
CA ALA A 129 -14.06 -7.91 -4.90
C ALA A 129 -13.25 -9.22 -4.83
N ASN A 130 -12.05 -9.23 -5.41
CA ASN A 130 -11.16 -10.37 -5.48
C ASN A 130 -10.08 -10.38 -4.39
N THR A 131 -9.90 -9.27 -3.66
CA THR A 131 -8.91 -9.13 -2.59
C THR A 131 -9.24 -10.04 -1.41
N PRO A 132 -8.30 -10.90 -0.95
CA PRO A 132 -8.45 -11.63 0.31
C PRO A 132 -8.57 -10.66 1.48
N LYS A 133 -9.57 -10.86 2.35
CA LYS A 133 -9.90 -9.93 3.42
C LYS A 133 -10.31 -10.66 4.70
N VAL A 134 -10.03 -10.05 5.85
CA VAL A 134 -10.60 -10.44 7.14
C VAL A 134 -11.76 -9.48 7.47
N GLY A 135 -12.91 -10.04 7.85
CA GLY A 135 -14.10 -9.24 8.22
C GLY A 135 -14.59 -8.32 7.10
N ASP A 136 -14.40 -8.71 5.84
CA ASP A 136 -14.75 -7.97 4.61
C ASP A 136 -14.07 -6.61 4.39
N THR A 137 -13.38 -6.06 5.38
CA THR A 137 -12.78 -4.73 5.32
C THR A 137 -11.25 -4.73 5.40
N HIS A 138 -10.63 -5.76 5.98
CA HIS A 138 -9.19 -5.74 6.22
C HIS A 138 -8.43 -6.53 5.14
N PRO A 139 -7.78 -5.86 4.16
CA PRO A 139 -7.05 -6.58 3.11
C PRO A 139 -5.90 -7.37 3.72
N VAL A 140 -5.76 -8.62 3.30
CA VAL A 140 -4.63 -9.46 3.70
C VAL A 140 -3.45 -9.14 2.81
N ALA A 141 -2.30 -8.91 3.43
CA ALA A 141 -1.03 -8.68 2.77
C ALA A 141 -0.06 -9.76 3.25
N TYR A 142 0.42 -10.59 2.33
CA TYR A 142 1.24 -11.73 2.70
C TYR A 142 2.71 -11.36 2.61
N VAL A 143 3.47 -11.51 3.69
CA VAL A 143 4.88 -11.12 3.80
C VAL A 143 5.76 -12.35 3.67
N ALA A 144 6.58 -12.45 2.63
CA ALA A 144 7.43 -13.63 2.38
C ALA A 144 8.92 -13.27 2.31
N ARG A 145 9.80 -14.09 2.90
CA ARG A 145 11.28 -13.92 2.87
C ARG A 145 11.93 -13.88 1.48
N ILE A 146 11.23 -14.36 0.47
CA ILE A 146 11.74 -14.43 -0.90
C ILE A 146 11.56 -13.07 -1.58
N THR A 147 11.06 -12.04 -0.88
CA THR A 147 10.45 -10.88 -1.52
C THR A 147 10.11 -9.75 -0.52
N CYS A 148 10.53 -8.51 -0.76
CA CYS A 148 9.78 -7.30 -0.35
C CYS A 148 8.41 -7.26 -1.04
N GLU A 149 7.61 -8.33 -0.95
CA GLU A 149 6.34 -8.43 -1.64
C GLU A 149 5.27 -8.72 -0.62
N LEU A 150 4.27 -7.84 -0.63
CA LEU A 150 2.95 -8.15 -0.15
C LEU A 150 2.26 -8.95 -1.27
N LEU A 151 2.17 -10.27 -1.07
CA LEU A 151 1.80 -11.23 -2.12
C LEU A 151 0.32 -11.63 -2.09
N HIS A 152 -0.18 -12.19 -3.19
CA HIS A 152 -1.31 -13.12 -3.21
C HIS A 152 -0.79 -14.57 -3.20
N PRO A 153 -1.46 -15.56 -2.57
CA PRO A 153 -1.00 -16.96 -2.49
C PRO A 153 -0.78 -17.70 -3.84
N ARG A 154 -1.08 -17.07 -4.99
CA ARG A 154 -0.95 -17.68 -6.32
C ARG A 154 -0.13 -16.90 -7.34
N HIS A 155 0.54 -15.80 -6.98
CA HIS A 155 1.39 -15.07 -7.92
C HIS A 155 2.88 -15.34 -7.72
N ALA A 156 3.58 -15.50 -8.84
CA ALA A 156 5.02 -15.59 -8.87
C ALA A 156 5.59 -14.17 -8.80
N SER A 157 6.56 -13.96 -7.91
CA SER A 157 7.53 -12.90 -8.10
C SER A 157 8.14 -13.04 -9.51
N ASN A 158 8.41 -11.92 -10.17
CA ASN A 158 9.07 -11.88 -11.48
C ASN A 158 8.34 -12.57 -12.66
N GLN A 159 7.16 -12.08 -13.05
CA GLN A 159 6.65 -12.34 -14.40
C GLN A 159 7.64 -11.77 -15.45
N PRO A 160 8.11 -12.56 -16.43
CA PRO A 160 8.94 -12.04 -17.51
C PRO A 160 8.17 -10.97 -18.32
N GLY A 161 8.69 -9.74 -18.37
CA GLY A 161 8.18 -8.69 -19.28
C GLY A 161 7.55 -7.45 -18.63
N VAL A 162 7.37 -7.42 -17.31
CA VAL A 162 6.90 -6.22 -16.58
C VAL A 162 8.00 -5.75 -15.65
N ARG A 163 9.03 -5.08 -16.19
CA ARG A 163 10.14 -4.52 -15.39
C ARG A 163 10.36 -3.05 -15.76
N PRO A 164 10.22 -2.11 -14.80
CA PRO A 164 10.72 -0.76 -14.96
C PRO A 164 12.22 -0.78 -15.28
N ALA A 165 12.67 0.13 -16.14
CA ALA A 165 14.05 0.19 -16.61
C ALA A 165 15.10 0.34 -15.47
N GLY A 166 14.69 0.76 -14.28
CA GLY A 166 15.52 0.84 -13.07
C GLY A 166 15.77 -0.48 -12.34
N CYS A 167 14.99 -1.53 -12.61
CA CYS A 167 15.13 -2.87 -12.00
C CYS A 167 16.01 -3.80 -12.86
N ALA A 168 16.71 -3.22 -13.84
CA ALA A 168 17.52 -3.96 -14.80
C ALA A 168 18.85 -4.42 -14.18
N ARG A 169 18.84 -5.64 -13.64
CA ARG A 169 19.86 -6.72 -13.75
C ARG A 169 19.68 -7.75 -12.63
N ASP A 170 18.44 -8.16 -12.33
CA ASP A 170 18.25 -9.47 -11.71
C ASP A 170 18.47 -10.54 -12.79
N PRO A 171 19.54 -11.35 -12.73
CA PRO A 171 19.81 -12.37 -13.73
C PRO A 171 18.72 -13.43 -13.63
N GLN A 172 17.75 -13.39 -14.55
CA GLN A 172 16.91 -14.54 -14.81
C GLN A 172 17.83 -15.72 -15.16
N ARG A 173 17.95 -16.69 -14.26
CA ARG A 173 18.44 -18.01 -14.64
C ARG A 173 17.31 -18.69 -15.41
N PRO A 174 17.55 -19.14 -16.66
CA PRO A 174 16.69 -20.14 -17.27
C PRO A 174 16.78 -21.39 -16.38
N GLY A 175 15.72 -21.69 -15.63
CA GLY A 175 15.68 -22.82 -14.71
C GLY A 175 15.89 -22.51 -13.23
N ALA A 176 15.98 -21.23 -12.81
CA ALA A 176 15.55 -20.93 -11.45
C ALA A 176 14.05 -21.22 -11.41
N SER A 177 13.65 -22.27 -10.70
CA SER A 177 12.26 -22.50 -10.38
C SER A 177 11.71 -21.17 -9.87
N SER A 178 10.64 -20.66 -10.49
CA SER A 178 9.74 -19.69 -9.86
C SER A 178 9.61 -20.13 -8.41
N ALA A 179 10.27 -19.42 -7.49
CA ALA A 179 10.37 -19.88 -6.11
C ALA A 179 8.94 -20.13 -5.65
N GLY A 180 8.65 -21.40 -5.38
CA GLY A 180 7.29 -21.89 -5.34
C GLY A 180 6.51 -21.13 -4.27
N ARG A 181 5.42 -20.50 -4.71
CA ARG A 181 4.11 -20.37 -4.07
C ARG A 181 4.01 -20.86 -2.62
N HIS A 182 4.68 -20.26 -1.67
CA HIS A 182 4.51 -20.68 -0.29
C HIS A 182 4.59 -19.44 0.60
N VAL A 183 3.47 -18.74 0.73
CA VAL A 183 3.19 -18.18 2.05
C VAL A 183 2.49 -19.32 2.78
N LEU A 184 3.26 -20.07 3.56
CA LEU A 184 2.69 -21.10 4.41
C LEU A 184 1.91 -20.41 5.54
N GLU A 185 0.98 -21.13 6.18
CA GLU A 185 0.25 -20.59 7.33
C GLU A 185 1.23 -20.27 8.47
N GLY A 186 1.68 -19.02 8.52
CA GLY A 186 2.53 -18.50 9.58
C GLY A 186 1.82 -17.45 10.43
N PRO A 187 2.57 -16.73 11.28
CA PRO A 187 2.02 -15.75 12.20
C PRO A 187 1.26 -14.64 11.49
N VAL A 188 0.27 -14.07 12.18
CA VAL A 188 -0.52 -12.95 11.70
C VAL A 188 -0.38 -11.78 12.66
N ILE A 189 -0.31 -10.54 12.14
CA ILE A 189 -0.48 -9.31 12.92
C ILE A 189 -1.46 -8.38 12.20
N GLY A 190 -2.16 -7.51 12.91
CA GLY A 190 -3.20 -6.70 12.28
C GLY A 190 -3.97 -5.78 13.23
N PRO A 191 -5.14 -5.27 12.82
CA PRO A 191 -6.03 -4.51 13.69
C PRO A 191 -6.49 -5.32 14.92
N ALA A 192 -7.06 -4.63 15.90
CA ALA A 192 -7.70 -5.28 17.04
C ALA A 192 -8.81 -6.23 16.56
N GLY A 193 -8.82 -7.46 17.07
CA GLY A 193 -9.80 -8.50 16.70
C GLY A 193 -9.29 -9.54 15.70
N VAL A 194 -8.05 -9.41 15.23
CA VAL A 194 -7.35 -10.47 14.47
C VAL A 194 -6.57 -11.35 15.45
N ASP A 195 -6.47 -12.65 15.14
CA ASP A 195 -5.69 -13.62 15.92
C ASP A 195 -4.18 -13.31 15.81
N GLY A 196 -3.68 -12.41 16.67
CA GLY A 196 -2.29 -12.02 16.71
C GLY A 196 -2.03 -10.68 17.41
N PRO A 197 -0.77 -10.24 17.51
CA PRO A 197 -0.42 -8.91 18.00
C PRO A 197 -1.13 -7.80 17.22
N THR A 198 -1.67 -6.83 17.96
CA THR A 198 -2.25 -5.63 17.35
C THR A 198 -1.13 -4.73 16.81
N THR A 199 -1.28 -4.28 15.57
CA THR A 199 -0.42 -3.25 14.97
C THR A 199 -1.01 -1.86 15.24
N PRO A 200 -0.36 -1.04 16.09
CA PRO A 200 -0.81 0.32 16.32
C PRO A 200 -0.60 1.16 15.07
N ILE A 201 -1.44 2.17 14.90
CA ILE A 201 -1.42 3.07 13.76
C ILE A 201 -0.91 4.41 14.22
N HIS A 202 0.05 4.94 13.47
CA HIS A 202 0.48 6.32 13.63
C HIS A 202 0.00 7.11 12.42
N MET A 203 -0.78 8.18 12.63
CA MET A 203 -1.16 9.06 11.52
C MET A 203 0.09 9.79 11.02
N ILE A 204 0.21 9.98 9.70
CA ILE A 204 1.13 10.98 9.16
C ILE A 204 0.34 12.26 8.97
N GLY A 205 0.84 13.33 9.59
CA GLY A 205 0.39 14.70 9.35
C GLY A 205 1.58 15.64 9.22
N ASP A 206 1.29 16.93 9.13
CA ASP A 206 2.28 18.00 9.00
C ASP A 206 3.28 18.06 10.17
N ASP A 207 2.98 17.40 11.29
CA ASP A 207 3.80 17.29 12.49
C ASP A 207 4.75 16.08 12.47
N THR A 208 4.95 15.46 11.32
CA THR A 208 5.71 14.21 11.17
C THR A 208 7.03 14.43 10.41
N PRO A 209 8.06 15.05 11.02
CA PRO A 209 9.22 15.60 10.31
C PRO A 209 10.17 14.57 9.70
N TRP A 210 10.16 13.32 10.16
CA TRP A 210 11.03 12.27 9.58
C TRP A 210 10.53 11.81 8.20
N VAL A 211 9.27 12.11 7.82
CA VAL A 211 8.73 11.78 6.49
C VAL A 211 9.52 12.52 5.41
N ASP A 212 9.88 13.77 5.71
CA ASP A 212 10.65 14.65 4.84
C ASP A 212 12.16 14.46 5.00
N PHE A 213 12.60 13.39 5.67
CA PHE A 213 14.02 13.08 5.75
C PHE A 213 14.54 12.65 4.38
N ASP A 214 15.40 13.50 3.79
CA ASP A 214 16.00 13.30 2.47
C ASP A 214 17.13 12.25 2.42
N GLY A 215 17.46 11.62 3.56
CA GLY A 215 18.52 10.62 3.64
C GLY A 215 18.04 9.18 3.51
N PHE A 216 18.98 8.26 3.76
CA PHE A 216 18.73 6.81 3.73
C PHE A 216 18.40 6.29 5.13
N TRP A 217 17.49 5.32 5.19
CA TRP A 217 17.01 4.69 6.42
C TRP A 217 17.89 3.52 6.87
N GLY A 218 19.20 3.69 6.79
CA GLY A 218 20.20 2.69 7.12
C GLY A 218 21.56 3.08 6.53
N GLU A 219 22.61 2.41 6.99
CA GLU A 219 23.99 2.66 6.54
C GLU A 219 24.53 1.50 5.69
N LEU A 220 24.02 0.29 5.90
CA LEU A 220 24.57 -0.93 5.33
C LEU A 220 23.62 -1.61 4.34
N GLN A 221 24.18 -2.00 3.19
CA GLN A 221 23.54 -2.88 2.22
C GLN A 221 24.57 -3.82 1.60
N TYR A 222 24.20 -5.10 1.48
CA TYR A 222 25.05 -6.17 0.99
C TYR A 222 24.37 -6.99 -0.08
N PHE A 223 25.17 -7.45 -1.04
CA PHE A 223 24.82 -8.52 -1.96
C PHE A 223 25.76 -9.70 -1.73
N HIS A 224 25.21 -10.91 -1.72
CA HIS A 224 25.97 -12.14 -1.69
C HIS A 224 25.68 -12.96 -2.93
N GLY A 225 26.74 -13.53 -3.49
CA GLY A 225 26.64 -14.54 -4.54
C GLY A 225 27.81 -15.51 -4.50
N PRO A 226 27.75 -16.59 -5.30
CA PRO A 226 28.82 -17.57 -5.36
C PRO A 226 30.13 -16.92 -5.82
N ALA A 227 31.25 -17.59 -5.50
CA ALA A 227 32.57 -17.15 -5.96
C ALA A 227 32.57 -16.88 -7.49
N PRO A 228 33.24 -15.79 -7.94
CA PRO A 228 34.12 -14.93 -7.15
C PRO A 228 33.43 -13.75 -6.44
N ILE A 229 32.10 -13.61 -6.53
CA ILE A 229 31.39 -12.42 -6.02
C ILE A 229 31.53 -12.32 -4.49
N ASN A 230 31.21 -13.40 -3.77
CA ASN A 230 31.15 -13.43 -2.30
C ASN A 230 30.23 -12.33 -1.73
N THR A 231 30.27 -12.06 -0.43
CA THR A 231 29.55 -10.93 0.17
C THR A 231 30.28 -9.63 -0.11
N VAL A 232 29.60 -8.69 -0.75
CA VAL A 232 30.13 -7.35 -1.05
C VAL A 232 29.13 -6.27 -0.65
N PRO A 233 29.59 -5.09 -0.19
CA PRO A 233 28.73 -3.92 -0.05
C PRO A 233 28.11 -3.55 -1.41
N PHE A 234 26.83 -3.20 -1.42
CA PHE A 234 26.10 -2.89 -2.64
C PHE A 234 25.06 -1.78 -2.41
N GLY A 235 25.25 -0.60 -3.00
CA GLY A 235 24.24 0.47 -2.92
C GLY A 235 24.15 1.15 -1.55
N THR A 236 22.99 1.75 -1.30
CA THR A 236 22.61 2.44 -0.06
C THR A 236 21.22 1.97 0.34
N SER A 237 20.94 1.95 1.65
CA SER A 237 19.62 1.66 2.20
C SER A 237 18.50 2.51 1.57
N PRO A 238 17.22 2.11 1.67
CA PRO A 238 16.09 2.84 1.10
C PRO A 238 15.92 4.27 1.64
N VAL A 239 15.40 5.15 0.79
CA VAL A 239 14.96 6.52 1.16
C VAL A 239 13.59 6.49 1.85
N GLY A 240 13.27 7.56 2.57
CA GLY A 240 11.99 7.70 3.29
C GLY A 240 10.76 7.79 2.37
N PRO A 241 9.55 7.54 2.88
CA PRO A 241 8.32 7.44 2.09
C PRO A 241 8.07 8.62 1.16
N ALA A 242 8.36 9.86 1.59
CA ALA A 242 8.12 11.06 0.78
C ALA A 242 8.87 11.09 -0.56
N GLN A 243 9.93 10.30 -0.68
CA GLN A 243 10.77 10.22 -1.88
C GLN A 243 10.28 9.15 -2.87
N HIS A 244 9.27 8.35 -2.52
CA HIS A 244 8.72 7.30 -3.38
C HIS A 244 7.61 7.83 -4.30
N GLN A 245 7.58 7.39 -5.56
CA GLN A 245 6.53 7.84 -6.49
C GLN A 245 5.12 7.44 -6.04
N VAL A 246 4.96 6.27 -5.40
CA VAL A 246 3.67 5.86 -4.84
C VAL A 246 3.22 6.75 -3.69
N TRP A 247 4.12 7.46 -3.00
CA TRP A 247 3.77 8.49 -2.03
C TRP A 247 3.24 9.76 -2.72
N ILE A 248 4.02 10.26 -3.69
CA ILE A 248 3.77 11.54 -4.35
C ILE A 248 2.55 11.46 -5.28
N HIS A 249 2.48 10.40 -6.08
CA HIS A 249 1.46 10.15 -7.10
C HIS A 249 0.90 8.72 -6.99
N PRO A 250 0.07 8.42 -5.98
CA PRO A 250 -0.34 7.06 -5.68
C PRO A 250 -1.12 6.40 -6.82
N LEU A 251 -2.17 7.02 -7.37
CA LEU A 251 -2.98 6.35 -8.39
C LEU A 251 -2.21 6.18 -9.70
N SER A 252 -1.48 7.19 -10.13
CA SER A 252 -0.70 7.07 -11.37
C SER A 252 0.38 5.99 -11.23
N THR A 253 1.05 5.90 -10.06
CA THR A 253 2.06 4.87 -9.80
C THR A 253 1.43 3.49 -9.73
N ILE A 254 0.37 3.31 -8.93
CA ILE A 254 -0.33 2.03 -8.76
C ILE A 254 -1.00 1.59 -10.08
N GLY A 255 -1.46 2.53 -10.91
CA GLY A 255 -1.99 2.24 -12.24
C GLY A 255 -0.97 1.64 -13.21
N THR A 256 0.34 1.74 -12.92
CA THR A 256 1.39 1.05 -13.68
C THR A 256 1.68 -0.37 -13.17
N TRP A 257 1.17 -0.73 -12.00
CA TRP A 257 1.40 -2.04 -11.41
C TRP A 257 0.49 -3.09 -12.07
N PRO A 258 1.00 -4.30 -12.34
CA PRO A 258 0.21 -5.38 -12.92
C PRO A 258 -0.97 -5.78 -12.03
N ALA A 259 -2.11 -6.04 -12.67
CA ALA A 259 -3.29 -6.61 -12.02
C ALA A 259 -3.11 -8.13 -11.78
N SER A 260 -3.79 -8.65 -10.75
CA SER A 260 -3.74 -10.05 -10.29
C SER A 260 -5.09 -10.73 -10.21
#